data_AF-W3WLR5-F1
#
_entry.id   AF-W3WLR5-F1
#
_cell.length_a   1.000
_cell.length_b   1.000
_cell.length_c   1.000
_cell.angle_alpha   90.00
_cell.angle_beta   90.00
_cell.angle_gamma   90.00
#
_symmetry.space_group_name_H-M   'P 1'
#
loop_
_entity.id
_entity.type
_entity.pdbx_description
1 polymer ?
#
loop_
_entity_poly.entity_id
_entity_poly.type
_entity_poly.pdbx_seq_one_letter_code
_entity_poly.pdbx_strand_id
1 'polypeptide(L)' 'MSYYALHRDPDVFGQDVEAFRPERWATISPTQWEYAAFGGGNRRCLGQSKAIIEASYVLARLSQAIEKLGMQTAVE' A
#
# COMPACT_ATOMS: atom_id res chain seq x y z
N MET A 1 -3.09 13.82 13.93
CA MET A 1 -2.27 12.66 13.51
C MET A 1 -2.04 12.77 12.01
N SER A 2 -0.79 12.74 11.56
CA SER A 2 -0.47 12.76 10.12
C SER A 2 -0.33 11.33 9.62
N TYR A 3 -1.24 10.88 8.75
CA TYR A 3 -1.11 9.55 8.12
C TYR A 3 0.16 9.46 7.27
N TYR A 4 0.57 10.57 6.65
CA TYR A 4 1.80 10.64 5.88
C TYR A 4 3.03 10.31 6.72
N ALA A 5 3.13 10.90 7.91
CA ALA A 5 4.24 10.64 8.84
C ALA A 5 4.15 9.23 9.44
N LEU A 6 2.95 8.79 9.81
CA LEU A 6 2.72 7.45 10.35
C LEU A 6 3.17 6.35 9.38
N HIS A 7 2.78 6.43 8.11
CA HIS A 7 3.17 5.45 7.08
C HIS A 7 4.62 5.60 6.61
N ARG A 8 5.38 6.52 7.22
CA ARG A 8 6.80 6.78 6.99
C ARG A 8 7.65 6.61 8.24
N ASP A 9 7.13 5.95 9.26
CA ASP A 9 7.89 5.65 10.47
C ASP A 9 8.97 4.59 10.15
N PRO A 10 10.27 4.94 10.23
CA PRO A 10 11.35 3.99 9.92
C PRO A 10 11.49 2.88 10.97
N ASP A 11 10.92 3.03 12.17
CA ASP A 11 10.95 1.98 13.19
C ASP A 11 9.96 0.85 12.87
N VAL A 12 8.86 1.19 12.18
CA VAL A 12 7.85 0.22 11.70
C VAL A 12 8.21 -0.32 10.33
N PHE A 13 8.53 0.58 9.40
CA PHE A 13 8.67 0.24 7.99
C PHE A 13 10.13 0.07 7.59
N GLY A 14 11.12 0.34 8.43
CA GLY A 14 12.54 0.25 8.10
C GLY A 14 13.12 1.53 7.51
N GLN A 15 14.45 1.63 7.48
CA GLN A 15 15.17 2.87 7.18
C GLN A 15 15.00 3.38 5.74
N ASP A 16 14.57 2.52 4.83
CA ASP A 16 14.33 2.84 3.41
C ASP A 16 12.83 3.01 3.11
N VAL A 17 12.08 3.56 4.07
CA VAL A 17 10.63 3.76 3.99
C VAL A 17 10.18 4.65 2.84
N GLU A 18 11.05 5.56 2.37
CA GLU A 18 10.77 6.39 1.19
C GLU A 18 10.85 5.63 -0.14
N ALA A 19 11.41 4.41 -0.14
CA ALA A 19 11.47 3.57 -1.33
C ALA A 19 10.21 2.70 -1.48
N PHE A 20 9.65 2.68 -2.69
CA PHE A 20 8.58 1.73 -3.03
C PHE A 20 9.15 0.31 -3.11
N ARG A 21 8.98 -0.49 -2.04
CA ARG A 21 9.39 -1.89 -1.97
C ARG A 21 8.26 -2.80 -1.48
N PRO A 22 7.44 -3.36 -2.39
CA PRO A 22 6.33 -4.25 -2.04
C PRO A 22 6.75 -5.48 -1.22
N GLU A 23 7.96 -6.00 -1.43
CA GLU A 23 8.48 -7.19 -0.77
C GLU A 23 8.59 -7.01 0.76
N ARG A 24 8.63 -5.76 1.25
CA ARG A 24 8.65 -5.43 2.68
C ARG A 24 7.50 -6.09 3.45
N TRP A 25 6.34 -6.19 2.82
CA TRP A 25 5.13 -6.78 3.42
C TRP A 25 5.26 -8.28 3.70
N ALA A 26 6.28 -8.96 3.18
CA ALA A 26 6.56 -10.36 3.51
C ALA A 26 7.20 -10.53 4.89
N THR A 27 7.78 -9.48 5.47
CA THR A 27 8.55 -9.55 6.73
C THR A 27 7.98 -8.72 7.86
N ILE A 28 7.10 -7.76 7.56
CA ILE A 28 6.48 -6.89 8.57
C ILE A 28 4.98 -7.23 8.74
N SER A 29 4.47 -7.02 9.94
CA SER A 29 3.04 -7.13 10.24
C SER A 29 2.61 -5.97 11.14
N PRO A 30 2.53 -4.74 10.60
CA PRO A 30 2.16 -3.57 11.38
C PRO A 30 0.76 -3.72 11.97
N THR A 31 0.59 -3.23 13.19
CA THR A 31 -0.70 -3.11 13.86
C THR A 31 -1.62 -2.14 13.12
N GLN A 32 -2.91 -2.16 13.47
CA GLN A 32 -3.90 -1.25 12.89
C GLN A 32 -3.54 0.24 13.09
N TRP A 33 -2.81 0.55 14.16
CA TRP A 33 -2.43 1.93 14.50
C TRP A 33 -1.11 2.36 13.84
N GLU A 34 -0.30 1.41 13.39
CA GLU A 34 0.93 1.64 12.62
C GLU A 34 0.64 1.73 11.11
N TYR A 35 -0.32 0.94 10.60
CA TYR A 35 -0.77 1.01 9.21
C TYR A 35 -2.27 1.34 9.09
N ALA A 36 -2.58 2.61 9.32
CA ALA A 36 -3.95 3.12 9.29
C ALA A 36 -4.43 3.61 7.90
N ALA A 37 -4.12 2.88 6.81
CA ALA A 37 -4.51 3.28 5.44
C ALA A 37 -6.02 3.40 5.21
N PHE A 38 -6.81 2.71 6.03
CA PHE A 38 -8.27 2.74 6.04
C PHE A 38 -8.82 3.35 7.35
N GLY A 39 -8.00 4.10 8.09
CA GLY A 39 -8.29 4.53 9.45
C GLY A 39 -8.19 3.41 10.48
N GLY A 40 -8.52 3.72 11.73
CA GLY A 40 -8.40 2.83 12.89
C GLY A 40 -9.65 2.77 13.76
N GLY A 41 -9.77 1.72 14.58
CA GLY A 41 -10.84 1.53 15.55
C GLY A 41 -12.25 1.37 14.94
N ASN A 42 -13.26 1.75 15.72
CA ASN A 42 -14.69 1.58 15.40
C ASN A 42 -15.18 2.45 14.23
N ARG A 43 -14.35 3.36 13.74
CA ARG A 43 -14.66 4.24 12.60
C ARG A 43 -13.74 3.99 11.40
N ARG A 44 -13.06 2.84 11.34
CA ARG A 44 -12.32 2.42 10.15
C ARG A 44 -13.26 2.31 8.94
N CYS A 45 -12.71 2.42 7.74
CA CYS A 45 -13.46 2.23 6.51
C CYS A 45 -14.17 0.86 6.52
N LEU A 46 -15.50 0.88 6.46
CA LEU A 46 -16.32 -0.33 6.40
C LEU A 46 -16.03 -1.15 5.13
N GLY A 47 -15.58 -0.46 4.07
CA GLY A 47 -15.23 -1.06 2.79
C GLY A 47 -13.81 -1.60 2.68
N GLN A 48 -13.01 -1.64 3.76
CA GLN A 48 -11.60 -2.05 3.69
C GLN A 48 -11.40 -3.42 3.02
N SER A 49 -12.15 -4.43 3.45
CA SER A 49 -12.01 -5.79 2.89
C SER A 49 -12.37 -5.80 1.40
N LYS A 50 -13.44 -5.09 1.01
CA LYS A 50 -13.84 -4.95 -0.40
C LYS A 50 -12.76 -4.27 -1.22
N ALA A 51 -12.21 -3.15 -0.74
CA ALA A 51 -11.17 -2.39 -1.44
C ALA A 51 -9.90 -3.22 -1.67
N ILE A 52 -9.45 -3.98 -0.66
CA ILE A 52 -8.28 -4.86 -0.80
C ILE A 52 -8.54 -5.98 -1.80
N ILE A 53 -9.72 -6.60 -1.77
CA ILE A 53 -10.10 -7.66 -2.72
C ILE A 53 -10.14 -7.11 -4.15
N GLU A 54 -10.79 -5.98 -4.37
CA GLU A 54 -10.91 -5.36 -5.69
C GLU A 54 -9.54 -4.91 -6.23
N ALA A 55 -8.70 -4.28 -5.40
CA ALA A 55 -7.35 -3.90 -5.79
C ALA A 55 -6.49 -5.11 -6.17
N SER A 56 -6.54 -6.18 -5.36
CA SER A 56 -5.81 -7.42 -5.63
C SER A 56 -6.29 -8.08 -6.92
N TYR A 57 -7.61 -8.12 -7.15
CA TYR A 57 -8.20 -8.64 -8.37
C TYR A 57 -7.73 -7.85 -9.60
N VAL A 58 -7.79 -6.51 -9.54
CA VAL A 58 -7.35 -5.65 -10.63
C VAL A 58 -5.86 -5.88 -10.93
N LEU A 59 -5.00 -5.94 -9.91
CA LEU A 59 -3.57 -6.20 -10.10
C LEU A 59 -3.31 -7.56 -10.76
N ALA A 60 -4.01 -8.61 -10.33
CA ALA A 60 -3.92 -9.93 -10.94
C ALA A 60 -4.39 -9.92 -12.40
N ARG A 61 -5.51 -9.26 -12.69
CA ARG A 61 -6.05 -9.15 -14.06
C ARG A 61 -5.14 -8.33 -14.98
N LEU A 62 -4.57 -7.23 -14.48
CA LEU A 62 -3.59 -6.44 -15.23
C LEU A 62 -2.36 -7.27 -15.56
N SER A 63 -1.84 -8.05 -14.60
CA SER A 63 -0.67 -8.92 -14.80
C SER A 63 -0.92 -10.04 -15.82
N GLN A 64 -2.16 -10.51 -15.95
CA GLN A 64 -2.54 -11.52 -16.95
C GLN A 64 -2.80 -10.93 -18.33
N ALA A 65 -3.31 -9.70 -18.40
CA ALA A 65 -3.74 -9.07 -19.64
C ALA A 65 -2.64 -8.26 -20.33
N ILE A 66 -1.65 -7.77 -19.58
CA ILE A 66 -0.59 -6.90 -20.08
C ILE A 66 0.74 -7.66 -20.05
N GLU A 67 1.29 -7.91 -21.23
CA GLU A 67 2.60 -8.58 -21.39
C GLU A 67 3.76 -7.63 -21.05
N LYS A 68 3.61 -6.32 -21.31
CA LYS A 68 4.63 -5.31 -21.03
C LYS A 68 4.00 -3.98 -20.61
N LEU A 69 4.33 -3.52 -19.40
CA LEU A 69 4.09 -2.14 -18.98
C LEU A 69 5.29 -1.26 -19.38
N GLY A 70 5.01 -0.13 -20.02
CA GLY A 70 5.98 0.92 -20.29
C GLY A 70 5.59 2.20 -19.55
N MET A 71 6.58 2.90 -18.99
CA MET A 71 6.37 4.23 -18.42
C MET A 71 6.51 5.25 -19.56
N GLN A 72 5.40 5.90 -19.94
CA GLN A 72 5.47 7.05 -20.83
C GLN A 72 5.88 8.26 -19.99
N THR A 73 7.15 8.63 -20.03
CA THR A 73 7.59 9.93 -19.52
C THR A 73 7.15 11.00 -20.52
N ALA A 74 6.04 11.68 -20.23
CA ALA A 74 5.78 12.97 -20.86
C ALA A 74 6.81 13.95 -20.29
N VAL A 75 7.87 14.19 -21.06
CA VAL A 75 8.78 15.31 -20.86
C VAL A 75 8.46 16.30 -21.97
N GLU A 76 7.75 17.37 -21.60
CA GLU A 76 7.95 18.71 -22.16
C GLU A 76 8.24 19.65 -21.00
#